data_AF-A0A1A5X9D5-F1
#
_entry.id   AF-A0A1A5X9D5-F1
#
_cell.length_a   1.000
_cell.length_b   1.000
_cell.length_c   1.000
_cell.angle_alpha   90.00
_cell.angle_beta   90.00
_cell.angle_gamma   90.00
#
_symmetry.space_group_name_H-M   'P 1'
#
loop_
_entity.id
_entity.type
_entity.pdbx_description
1 polymer ?
#
loop_
_entity_poly.entity_id
_entity_poly.type
_entity_poly.pdbx_seq_one_letter_code
_entity_poly.pdbx_strand_id
1 'polypeptide(L)'
;MNGQWTQVTSRDGGTFRAWTTLPPEGSGPGLVLLQEIFGVNASMRALAERYAEEGYVVMVPDLFWRLEPDVDLGYEGADMAKALDLYDRFDVDLAIDDIAQTLAALRAHPSQRGKVGAVGWCLGGRLAYLAAARTDIDCAIGYYAVGLENVLNEADTIRCPLMLHFPAEDKWCDAAARERIAQALAGKPGVELYTYPGCDHAFASAARPQYDKPAAMMAYSRTLAMLRRVLGPIYDFNALWEEHCYHEFVTRNPHDVMPTMVAQPYVNHIPTMTGGVGHDELKRFYTHHFVHSNPADTRLIPISRTIGSDRVVDEFIFCCTHDREIDWLLPGLAPTGKYFEVPMLAVICFRGAKLYNEHIYWDQASVLAQIGAIDPTGLPIAGIASAKKLLDETLPSNTLMPAWQTSEGKPF
;
A
#
# COMPACT_ATOMS: atom_id res chain seq x y z
N MET A 1 -19.86 -7.40 -0.54
CA MET A 1 -18.78 -8.35 -0.33
C MET A 1 -18.91 -9.49 -1.34
N ASN A 2 -17.86 -9.84 -2.07
CA ASN A 2 -17.90 -10.82 -3.17
C ASN A 2 -17.42 -12.22 -2.76
N GLY A 3 -17.08 -12.42 -1.48
CA GLY A 3 -16.59 -13.69 -0.99
C GLY A 3 -17.69 -14.73 -0.71
N GLN A 4 -17.29 -15.99 -0.73
CA GLN A 4 -18.15 -17.15 -0.45
C GLN A 4 -17.40 -18.18 0.40
N TRP A 5 -18.12 -19.01 1.15
CA TRP A 5 -17.52 -20.11 1.89
C TRP A 5 -17.25 -21.31 0.98
N THR A 6 -16.02 -21.78 0.95
CA THR A 6 -15.59 -23.02 0.28
C THR A 6 -15.29 -24.09 1.33
N GLN A 7 -15.76 -25.32 1.12
CA GLN A 7 -15.45 -26.43 2.01
C GLN A 7 -14.07 -27.00 1.71
N VAL A 8 -13.29 -27.27 2.76
CA VAL A 8 -11.96 -27.88 2.70
C VAL A 8 -12.01 -29.17 3.52
N THR A 9 -11.43 -30.24 2.99
CA THR A 9 -11.29 -31.52 3.71
C THR A 9 -9.98 -31.51 4.48
N SER A 10 -10.03 -31.72 5.79
CA SER A 10 -8.82 -31.82 6.63
C SER A 10 -8.11 -33.16 6.43
N ARG A 11 -6.86 -33.24 6.88
CA ARG A 11 -6.03 -34.45 6.71
C ARG A 11 -6.61 -35.69 7.38
N ASP A 12 -7.29 -35.51 8.50
CA ASP A 12 -7.95 -36.55 9.30
C ASP A 12 -9.39 -36.86 8.83
N GLY A 13 -9.82 -36.29 7.70
CA GLY A 13 -11.13 -36.56 7.09
C GLY A 13 -12.28 -35.73 7.62
N GLY A 14 -12.03 -34.83 8.57
CA GLY A 14 -12.96 -33.76 8.93
C GLY A 14 -13.11 -32.72 7.81
N THR A 15 -14.00 -31.76 8.01
CA THR A 15 -14.16 -30.66 7.05
C THR A 15 -14.35 -29.33 7.75
N PHE A 16 -13.71 -28.30 7.22
CA PHE A 16 -13.84 -26.92 7.66
C PHE A 16 -14.12 -26.01 6.47
N ARG A 17 -14.41 -24.74 6.72
CA ARG A 17 -14.70 -23.77 5.66
C ARG A 17 -13.57 -22.76 5.53
N ALA A 18 -13.37 -22.27 4.31
CA ALA A 18 -12.48 -21.16 4.02
C ALA A 18 -13.25 -20.05 3.29
N TRP A 19 -13.17 -18.83 3.80
CA TRP A 19 -13.73 -17.67 3.10
C TRP A 19 -12.91 -17.41 1.85
N THR A 20 -13.53 -17.53 0.68
CA THR A 20 -12.88 -17.45 -0.63
C THR A 20 -13.32 -16.20 -1.35
N THR A 21 -12.38 -15.37 -1.80
CA THR A 21 -12.66 -14.16 -2.58
C THR A 21 -11.86 -14.20 -3.88
N LEU A 22 -12.53 -13.90 -5.00
CA LEU A 22 -11.92 -13.90 -6.33
C LEU A 22 -11.55 -12.48 -6.76
N PRO A 23 -10.46 -12.31 -7.52
CA PRO A 23 -10.10 -11.01 -8.06
C PRO A 23 -11.14 -10.55 -9.09
N PRO A 24 -11.26 -9.23 -9.38
CA PRO A 24 -12.18 -8.71 -10.39
C PRO A 24 -12.03 -9.36 -11.77
N GLU A 25 -10.81 -9.73 -12.15
CA GLU A 25 -10.47 -10.43 -13.40
C GLU A 25 -10.89 -11.91 -13.39
N GLY A 26 -11.35 -12.43 -12.25
CA GLY A 26 -11.91 -13.77 -12.06
C GLY A 26 -10.89 -14.89 -11.82
N SER A 27 -9.60 -14.67 -12.10
CA SER A 27 -8.52 -15.64 -11.86
C SER A 27 -7.17 -14.97 -11.57
N GLY A 28 -6.29 -15.66 -10.86
CA GLY A 28 -4.99 -15.11 -10.46
C GLY A 28 -4.19 -16.05 -9.52
N PRO A 29 -3.01 -15.62 -9.06
CA PRO A 29 -2.22 -16.34 -8.07
C PRO A 29 -2.95 -16.52 -6.75
N GLY A 30 -2.58 -17.57 -6.02
CA GLY A 30 -3.24 -17.92 -4.77
C GLY A 30 -2.64 -17.18 -3.58
N LEU A 31 -3.49 -16.77 -2.65
CA LEU A 31 -3.06 -16.24 -1.36
C LEU A 31 -3.89 -16.82 -0.23
N VAL A 32 -3.24 -17.39 0.79
CA VAL A 32 -3.90 -17.80 2.03
C VAL A 32 -3.72 -16.73 3.09
N LEU A 33 -4.82 -16.23 3.67
CA LEU A 33 -4.75 -15.30 4.79
C LEU A 33 -4.96 -16.05 6.10
N LEU A 34 -4.05 -15.85 7.05
CA LEU A 34 -4.06 -16.56 8.33
C LEU A 34 -4.57 -15.64 9.43
N GLN A 35 -5.65 -16.06 10.08
CA GLN A 35 -6.40 -15.28 11.06
C GLN A 35 -5.59 -14.89 12.30
N GLU A 36 -6.02 -13.80 12.93
CA GLU A 36 -5.74 -13.53 14.33
C GLU A 36 -6.56 -14.49 15.24
N ILE A 37 -6.60 -14.22 16.55
CA ILE A 37 -7.36 -15.00 17.53
C ILE A 37 -8.88 -14.74 17.50
N PHE A 38 -9.39 -14.02 16.51
CA PHE A 38 -10.80 -13.60 16.41
C PHE A 38 -11.60 -14.39 15.36
N GLY A 39 -10.98 -15.42 14.77
CA GLY A 39 -11.59 -16.19 13.69
C GLY A 39 -11.57 -15.47 12.35
N VAL A 40 -12.42 -15.91 11.42
CA VAL A 40 -12.56 -15.31 10.08
C VAL A 40 -13.53 -14.14 10.17
N ASN A 41 -13.20 -13.16 11.01
CA ASN A 41 -14.08 -12.04 11.32
C ASN A 41 -14.20 -11.02 10.17
N ALA A 42 -14.98 -9.95 10.40
CA ALA A 42 -15.19 -8.90 9.40
C ALA A 42 -13.88 -8.27 8.86
N SER A 43 -12.84 -8.11 9.69
CA SER A 43 -11.56 -7.55 9.24
C SER A 43 -10.78 -8.53 8.36
N MET A 44 -10.77 -9.83 8.68
CA MET A 44 -10.15 -10.84 7.82
C MET A 44 -10.85 -10.95 6.46
N ARG A 45 -12.19 -10.86 6.43
CA ARG A 45 -12.96 -10.82 5.17
C ARG A 45 -12.65 -9.55 4.36
N ALA A 46 -12.54 -8.39 5.00
CA ALA A 46 -12.15 -7.14 4.33
C ALA A 46 -10.71 -7.19 3.78
N LEU A 47 -9.78 -7.82 4.49
CA LEU A 47 -8.43 -8.07 3.98
C LEU A 47 -8.45 -9.02 2.77
N ALA A 48 -9.30 -10.04 2.78
CA ALA A 48 -9.46 -10.92 1.63
C ALA A 48 -9.96 -10.17 0.39
N GLU A 49 -10.89 -9.24 0.55
CA GLU A 49 -11.34 -8.36 -0.54
C GLU A 49 -10.22 -7.45 -1.04
N ARG A 50 -9.47 -6.85 -0.11
CA ARG A 50 -8.34 -5.98 -0.47
C ARG A 50 -7.28 -6.72 -1.28
N TYR A 51 -6.90 -7.94 -0.89
CA TYR A 51 -5.96 -8.74 -1.68
C TYR A 51 -6.59 -9.28 -2.97
N ALA A 52 -7.90 -9.52 -3.03
CA ALA A 52 -8.57 -9.82 -4.28
C ALA A 52 -8.52 -8.64 -5.26
N GLU A 53 -8.69 -7.39 -4.80
CA GLU A 53 -8.50 -6.18 -5.61
C GLU A 53 -7.06 -6.07 -6.17
N GLU A 54 -6.07 -6.70 -5.54
CA GLU A 54 -4.68 -6.76 -6.01
C GLU A 54 -4.43 -7.89 -7.03
N GLY A 55 -5.45 -8.66 -7.38
CA GLY A 55 -5.38 -9.73 -8.39
C GLY A 55 -5.20 -11.15 -7.84
N TYR A 56 -5.33 -11.37 -6.53
CA TYR A 56 -5.16 -12.70 -5.93
C TYR A 56 -6.48 -13.46 -5.76
N VAL A 57 -6.44 -14.78 -5.95
CA VAL A 57 -7.48 -15.70 -5.46
C VAL A 57 -7.19 -15.97 -3.99
N VAL A 58 -8.03 -15.44 -3.11
CA VAL A 58 -7.78 -15.43 -1.67
C VAL A 58 -8.61 -16.48 -0.96
N MET A 59 -8.00 -17.25 -0.06
CA MET A 59 -8.68 -18.12 0.90
C MET A 59 -8.30 -17.78 2.34
N VAL A 60 -9.29 -17.69 3.24
CA VAL A 60 -9.10 -17.51 4.68
C VAL A 60 -9.69 -18.73 5.40
N PRO A 61 -8.87 -19.71 5.83
CA PRO A 61 -9.39 -20.90 6.50
C PRO A 61 -9.91 -20.56 7.90
N ASP A 62 -11.05 -21.14 8.27
CA ASP A 62 -11.48 -21.20 9.67
C ASP A 62 -10.58 -22.17 10.41
N LEU A 63 -9.59 -21.64 11.14
CA LEU A 63 -8.62 -22.47 11.87
C LEU A 63 -9.09 -22.86 13.27
N PHE A 64 -10.17 -22.24 13.78
CA PHE A 64 -10.75 -22.60 15.07
C PHE A 64 -11.78 -23.73 15.00
N TRP A 65 -12.12 -24.20 13.80
CA TRP A 65 -13.20 -25.14 13.55
C TRP A 65 -13.22 -26.40 14.44
N ARG A 66 -12.05 -26.86 14.90
CA ARG A 66 -11.91 -28.02 15.80
C ARG A 66 -12.36 -27.72 17.24
N LEU A 67 -12.25 -26.46 17.66
CA LEU A 67 -12.69 -25.96 18.96
C LEU A 67 -14.13 -25.44 18.87
N GLU A 68 -14.38 -24.56 17.91
CA GLU A 68 -15.67 -23.98 17.60
C GLU A 68 -15.68 -23.56 16.12
N PRO A 69 -16.61 -24.08 15.29
CA PRO A 69 -16.72 -23.65 13.90
C PRO A 69 -17.27 -22.23 13.79
N ASP A 70 -16.84 -21.54 12.74
CA ASP A 70 -17.37 -20.25 12.31
C ASP A 70 -17.22 -19.13 13.35
N VAL A 71 -16.09 -19.12 14.06
CA VAL A 71 -15.73 -18.05 14.99
C VAL A 71 -15.62 -16.72 14.24
N ASP A 72 -16.43 -15.74 14.66
CA ASP A 72 -16.44 -14.36 14.18
C ASP A 72 -16.60 -13.44 15.40
N LEU A 73 -15.47 -12.95 15.90
CA LEU A 73 -15.40 -12.17 17.14
C LEU A 73 -15.01 -10.71 16.87
N GLY A 74 -15.58 -9.82 17.70
CA GLY A 74 -15.10 -8.45 17.89
C GLY A 74 -13.82 -8.38 18.74
N TYR A 75 -13.36 -7.16 19.03
CA TYR A 75 -12.06 -6.91 19.65
C TYR A 75 -12.09 -6.56 21.14
N GLU A 76 -13.27 -6.55 21.77
CA GLU A 76 -13.44 -6.03 23.13
C GLU A 76 -14.35 -6.93 23.97
N GLY A 77 -14.35 -6.70 25.29
CA GLY A 77 -15.29 -7.33 26.22
C GLY A 77 -15.27 -8.87 26.18
N ALA A 78 -16.46 -9.47 26.10
CA ALA A 78 -16.63 -10.92 26.11
C ALA A 78 -15.96 -11.61 24.91
N ASP A 79 -15.93 -10.95 23.76
CA ASP A 79 -15.29 -11.48 22.55
C ASP A 79 -13.78 -11.60 22.72
N MET A 80 -13.14 -10.62 23.34
CA MET A 80 -11.71 -10.70 23.68
C MET A 80 -11.43 -11.85 24.66
N ALA A 81 -12.25 -12.01 25.71
CA ALA A 81 -12.09 -13.10 26.66
C ALA A 81 -12.24 -14.47 25.98
N LYS A 82 -13.22 -14.61 25.08
CA LYS A 82 -13.41 -15.84 24.28
C LYS A 82 -12.26 -16.08 23.31
N ALA A 83 -11.76 -15.05 22.65
CA ALA A 83 -10.61 -15.14 21.75
C ALA A 83 -9.36 -15.67 22.47
N LEU A 84 -9.12 -15.23 23.70
CA LEU A 84 -8.02 -15.71 24.55
C LEU A 84 -8.22 -17.18 24.99
N ASP A 85 -9.44 -17.59 25.35
CA ASP A 85 -9.76 -19.00 25.66
C ASP A 85 -9.51 -19.92 24.47
N LEU A 86 -9.97 -19.52 23.28
CA LEU A 86 -9.75 -20.27 22.04
C LEU A 86 -8.25 -20.36 21.71
N TYR A 87 -7.51 -19.26 21.88
CA TYR A 87 -6.06 -19.22 21.65
C TYR A 87 -5.28 -20.12 22.61
N ASP A 88 -5.64 -20.15 23.91
CA ASP A 88 -4.98 -21.01 24.91
C ASP A 88 -5.09 -22.50 24.57
N ARG A 89 -6.21 -22.89 23.96
CA ARG A 89 -6.52 -24.28 23.56
C ARG A 89 -6.13 -24.60 22.12
N PHE A 90 -5.55 -23.65 21.39
CA PHE A 90 -5.28 -23.77 19.96
C PHE A 90 -4.09 -24.71 19.69
N ASP A 91 -4.31 -25.73 18.87
CA ASP A 91 -3.26 -26.65 18.43
C ASP A 91 -2.62 -26.13 17.13
N VAL A 92 -1.38 -25.65 17.26
CA VAL A 92 -0.61 -25.09 16.16
C VAL A 92 -0.25 -26.14 15.11
N ASP A 93 0.04 -27.38 15.51
CA ASP A 93 0.47 -28.43 14.58
C ASP A 93 -0.71 -28.89 13.71
N LEU A 94 -1.89 -29.07 14.31
CA LEU A 94 -3.12 -29.33 13.57
C LEU A 94 -3.49 -28.16 12.65
N ALA A 95 -3.27 -26.92 13.07
CA ALA A 95 -3.51 -25.75 12.23
C ALA A 95 -2.59 -25.72 11.00
N ILE A 96 -1.32 -26.12 11.12
CA ILE A 96 -0.42 -26.25 9.96
C ILE A 96 -0.89 -27.34 8.99
N ASP A 97 -1.39 -28.47 9.50
CA ASP A 97 -2.00 -29.50 8.66
C ASP A 97 -3.24 -28.97 7.92
N ASP A 98 -4.10 -28.20 8.59
CA ASP A 98 -5.27 -27.56 7.97
C ASP A 98 -4.87 -26.47 6.96
N ILE A 99 -3.79 -25.71 7.21
CA ILE A 99 -3.20 -24.78 6.23
C ILE A 99 -2.70 -25.54 5.00
N ALA A 100 -2.02 -26.68 5.17
CA ALA A 100 -1.58 -27.51 4.04
C ALA A 100 -2.77 -28.00 3.19
N GLN A 101 -3.89 -28.38 3.81
CA GLN A 101 -5.11 -28.73 3.06
C GLN A 101 -5.75 -27.53 2.38
N THR A 102 -5.68 -26.35 3.00
CA THR A 102 -6.13 -25.10 2.38
C THR A 102 -5.30 -24.75 1.15
N LEU A 103 -3.97 -24.91 1.21
CA LEU A 103 -3.08 -24.73 0.05
C LEU A 103 -3.45 -25.70 -1.09
N ALA A 104 -3.70 -26.98 -0.76
CA ALA A 104 -4.13 -27.97 -1.74
C ALA A 104 -5.49 -27.60 -2.39
N ALA A 105 -6.48 -27.20 -1.59
CA ALA A 105 -7.78 -26.76 -2.07
C ALA A 105 -7.68 -25.50 -2.95
N LEU A 106 -6.83 -24.54 -2.57
CA LEU A 106 -6.58 -23.33 -3.35
C LEU A 106 -5.91 -23.64 -4.69
N ARG A 107 -4.90 -24.50 -4.72
CA ARG A 107 -4.25 -24.95 -5.97
C ARG A 107 -5.21 -25.70 -6.89
N ALA A 108 -6.19 -26.41 -6.34
CA ALA A 108 -7.22 -27.09 -7.11
C ALA A 108 -8.38 -26.17 -7.57
N HIS A 109 -8.44 -24.93 -7.08
CA HIS A 109 -9.54 -24.02 -7.37
C HIS A 109 -9.54 -23.59 -8.85
N PRO A 110 -10.68 -23.59 -9.58
CA PRO A 110 -10.71 -23.30 -11.02
C PRO A 110 -10.15 -21.93 -11.45
N SER A 111 -10.19 -20.96 -10.55
CA SER A 111 -9.64 -19.60 -10.75
C SER A 111 -8.16 -19.46 -10.39
N GLN A 112 -7.53 -20.46 -9.76
CA GLN A 112 -6.14 -20.33 -9.32
C GLN A 112 -5.17 -20.44 -10.51
N ARG A 113 -4.16 -19.59 -10.55
CA ARG A 113 -3.10 -19.58 -11.57
C ARG A 113 -1.73 -19.39 -10.93
N GLY A 114 -0.80 -20.31 -11.17
CA GLY A 114 0.60 -20.13 -10.77
C GLY A 114 0.85 -20.46 -9.30
N LYS A 115 1.54 -19.57 -8.60
CA LYS A 115 2.09 -19.80 -7.25
C LYS A 115 1.10 -19.46 -6.14
N VAL A 116 1.41 -19.90 -4.92
CA VAL A 116 0.60 -19.66 -3.71
C VAL A 116 1.46 -19.16 -2.55
N GLY A 117 1.09 -18.02 -1.97
CA GLY A 117 1.71 -17.46 -0.76
C GLY A 117 0.78 -17.44 0.44
N ALA A 118 1.31 -17.06 1.61
CA ALA A 118 0.50 -16.77 2.80
C ALA A 118 0.86 -15.44 3.45
N VAL A 119 -0.15 -14.78 4.01
CA VAL A 119 0.00 -13.60 4.87
C VAL A 119 -0.77 -13.85 6.16
N GLY A 120 -0.19 -13.56 7.31
CA GLY A 120 -0.86 -13.74 8.58
C GLY A 120 -0.59 -12.64 9.60
N TRP A 121 -1.49 -12.50 10.56
CA TRP A 121 -1.47 -11.46 11.59
C TRP A 121 -1.55 -12.07 12.99
N CYS A 122 -0.75 -11.58 13.94
CA CYS A 122 -0.71 -12.10 15.32
C CYS A 122 -0.42 -13.61 15.35
N LEU A 123 -1.37 -14.44 15.80
CA LEU A 123 -1.35 -15.91 15.66
C LEU A 123 -1.03 -16.32 14.21
N GLY A 124 -1.73 -15.75 13.24
CA GLY A 124 -1.51 -15.98 11.82
C GLY A 124 -0.10 -15.61 11.37
N GLY A 125 0.55 -14.62 12.01
CA GLY A 125 1.94 -14.27 11.73
C GLY A 125 2.91 -15.39 12.11
N ARG A 126 2.68 -16.04 13.25
CA ARG A 126 3.41 -17.26 13.66
C ARG A 126 3.11 -18.42 12.72
N LEU A 127 1.84 -18.59 12.33
CA LEU A 127 1.44 -19.64 11.39
C LEU A 127 2.04 -19.43 9.99
N ALA A 128 2.23 -18.19 9.52
CA ALA A 128 2.89 -17.90 8.25
C ALA A 128 4.37 -18.32 8.28
N TYR A 129 5.08 -18.03 9.38
CA TYR A 129 6.45 -18.49 9.60
C TYR A 129 6.54 -20.02 9.58
N LEU A 130 5.65 -20.69 10.31
CA LEU A 130 5.62 -22.15 10.36
C LEU A 130 5.19 -22.78 9.03
N ALA A 131 4.29 -22.14 8.28
CA ALA A 131 3.93 -22.58 6.94
C ALA A 131 5.15 -22.50 6.00
N ALA A 132 5.97 -21.44 6.10
CA ALA A 132 7.24 -21.34 5.37
C ALA A 132 8.23 -22.45 5.72
N ALA A 133 8.20 -22.92 6.97
CA ALA A 133 9.09 -23.95 7.51
C ALA A 133 8.62 -25.39 7.21
N ARG A 134 7.31 -25.62 7.13
CA ARG A 134 6.70 -26.96 7.18
C ARG A 134 5.83 -27.30 5.96
N THR A 135 5.60 -26.36 5.06
CA THR A 135 4.80 -26.58 3.83
C THR A 135 5.60 -26.21 2.58
N ASP A 136 4.98 -26.37 1.41
CA ASP A 136 5.57 -26.06 0.10
C ASP A 136 5.13 -24.68 -0.44
N ILE A 137 4.88 -23.73 0.45
CA ILE A 137 4.41 -22.39 0.09
C ILE A 137 5.50 -21.56 -0.61
N ASP A 138 5.11 -20.74 -1.58
CA ASP A 138 6.06 -19.99 -2.42
C ASP A 138 6.65 -18.76 -1.72
N CYS A 139 5.94 -18.16 -0.77
CA CYS A 139 6.43 -17.12 0.15
C CYS A 139 5.50 -16.97 1.36
N ALA A 140 6.02 -16.41 2.45
CA ALA A 140 5.25 -16.14 3.66
C ALA A 140 5.51 -14.74 4.22
N ILE A 141 4.45 -14.09 4.71
CA ILE A 141 4.53 -12.78 5.35
C ILE A 141 3.81 -12.82 6.69
N GLY A 142 4.50 -12.42 7.77
CA GLY A 142 3.95 -12.33 9.12
C GLY A 142 3.90 -10.89 9.62
N TYR A 143 2.75 -10.49 10.17
CA TYR A 143 2.54 -9.21 10.85
C TYR A 143 2.42 -9.44 12.36
N TYR A 144 3.23 -8.70 13.14
CA TYR A 144 3.23 -8.71 14.60
C TYR A 144 3.05 -10.11 15.20
N ALA A 145 3.87 -11.04 14.69
CA ALA A 145 3.79 -12.45 15.06
C ALA A 145 4.16 -12.65 16.55
N VAL A 146 3.33 -13.40 17.26
CA VAL A 146 3.52 -13.68 18.70
C VAL A 146 4.13 -15.06 18.88
N GLY A 147 5.14 -15.18 19.75
CA GLY A 147 5.72 -16.47 20.14
C GLY A 147 6.68 -17.09 19.11
N LEU A 148 7.20 -16.30 18.16
CA LEU A 148 8.19 -16.78 17.19
C LEU A 148 9.50 -17.21 17.85
N GLU A 149 9.87 -16.58 18.95
CA GLU A 149 11.06 -16.91 19.74
C GLU A 149 11.06 -18.36 20.25
N ASN A 150 9.88 -19.00 20.30
CA ASN A 150 9.71 -20.38 20.76
C ASN A 150 9.83 -21.43 19.65
N VAL A 151 9.95 -21.00 18.38
CA VAL A 151 10.01 -21.89 17.20
C VAL A 151 11.19 -21.55 16.28
N LEU A 152 12.19 -20.81 16.77
CA LEU A 152 13.37 -20.42 15.99
C LEU A 152 14.22 -21.60 15.52
N ASN A 153 14.10 -22.76 16.16
CA ASN A 153 14.74 -24.01 15.74
C ASN A 153 14.29 -24.48 14.36
N GLU A 154 13.20 -23.93 13.81
CA GLU A 154 12.70 -24.26 12.48
C GLU A 154 13.19 -23.29 11.40
N ALA A 155 13.96 -22.26 11.76
CA ALA A 155 14.48 -21.29 10.80
C ALA A 155 15.31 -21.95 9.68
N ASP A 156 15.96 -23.08 9.98
CA ASP A 156 16.76 -23.86 9.03
C ASP A 156 15.94 -24.72 8.07
N THR A 157 14.63 -24.86 8.26
CA THR A 157 13.76 -25.58 7.32
C THR A 157 13.10 -24.65 6.31
N ILE A 158 13.11 -23.34 6.54
CA ILE A 158 12.53 -22.33 5.62
C ILE A 158 13.30 -22.31 4.30
N ARG A 159 12.56 -22.43 3.18
CA ARG A 159 13.11 -22.46 1.81
C ARG A 159 12.55 -21.38 0.89
N CYS A 160 11.52 -20.67 1.32
CA CYS A 160 10.89 -19.60 0.53
C CYS A 160 11.19 -18.21 1.12
N PRO A 161 11.00 -17.13 0.35
CA PRO A 161 11.07 -15.77 0.88
C PRO A 161 10.12 -15.57 2.07
N LEU A 162 10.64 -14.96 3.12
CA LEU A 162 9.93 -14.68 4.37
C LEU A 162 10.03 -13.19 4.69
N MET A 163 8.90 -12.55 4.97
CA MET A 163 8.88 -11.17 5.46
C MET A 163 8.21 -11.10 6.83
N LEU A 164 8.81 -10.40 7.78
CA LEU A 164 8.23 -10.17 9.10
C LEU A 164 8.16 -8.67 9.42
N HIS A 165 6.98 -8.22 9.86
CA HIS A 165 6.68 -6.84 10.24
C HIS A 165 6.46 -6.73 11.74
N PHE A 166 7.34 -6.02 12.44
CA PHE A 166 7.31 -5.88 13.90
C PHE A 166 6.96 -4.45 14.34
N PRO A 167 5.97 -4.26 15.23
CA PRO A 167 5.79 -3.00 15.93
C PRO A 167 6.90 -2.83 16.98
N ALA A 168 7.51 -1.65 17.08
CA ALA A 168 8.61 -1.43 18.03
C ALA A 168 8.15 -1.46 19.50
N GLU A 169 6.91 -1.06 19.79
CA GLU A 169 6.40 -0.96 21.15
C GLU A 169 5.62 -2.21 21.60
N ASP A 170 5.59 -3.25 20.75
CA ASP A 170 4.86 -4.50 21.02
C ASP A 170 5.38 -5.24 22.25
N LYS A 171 4.52 -5.41 23.25
CA LYS A 171 4.84 -6.13 24.48
C LYS A 171 4.79 -7.65 24.33
N TRP A 172 4.14 -8.17 23.29
CA TRP A 172 4.07 -9.60 22.99
C TRP A 172 5.30 -10.11 22.24
N CYS A 173 6.06 -9.21 21.63
CA CYS A 173 7.34 -9.48 21.00
C CYS A 173 8.29 -8.32 21.33
N ASP A 174 8.83 -8.33 22.55
CA ASP A 174 9.70 -7.28 23.05
C ASP A 174 11.03 -7.16 22.28
N ALA A 175 11.83 -6.14 22.59
CA ALA A 175 13.10 -5.90 21.92
C ALA A 175 14.06 -7.10 21.99
N ALA A 176 14.07 -7.84 23.11
CA ALA A 176 14.94 -9.00 23.27
C ALA A 176 14.45 -10.19 22.42
N ALA A 177 13.14 -10.42 22.33
CA ALA A 177 12.55 -11.40 21.44
C ALA A 177 12.83 -11.07 19.97
N ARG A 178 12.64 -9.81 19.56
CA ARG A 178 12.95 -9.34 18.19
C ARG A 178 14.42 -9.53 17.84
N GLU A 179 15.34 -9.23 18.77
CA GLU A 179 16.77 -9.45 18.56
C GLU A 179 17.09 -10.95 18.38
N ARG A 180 16.51 -11.85 19.18
CA ARG A 180 16.67 -13.30 19.00
C ARG A 180 16.15 -13.77 17.64
N ILE A 181 15.00 -13.26 17.21
CA ILE A 181 14.43 -13.57 15.89
C ILE A 181 15.37 -13.08 14.77
N ALA A 182 15.87 -11.84 14.87
CA ALA A 182 16.80 -11.26 13.90
C ALA A 182 18.09 -12.08 13.79
N GLN A 183 18.66 -12.50 14.93
CA GLN A 183 19.86 -13.34 14.97
C GLN A 183 19.62 -14.73 14.35
N ALA A 184 18.50 -15.39 14.66
CA ALA A 184 18.18 -16.71 14.11
C ALA A 184 17.92 -16.68 12.58
N LEU A 185 17.48 -15.54 12.07
CA LEU A 185 17.19 -15.34 10.64
C LEU A 185 18.31 -14.63 9.87
N ALA A 186 19.36 -14.19 10.55
CA ALA A 186 20.47 -13.45 9.96
C ALA A 186 21.15 -14.26 8.84
N GLY A 187 21.39 -13.60 7.71
CA GLY A 187 22.08 -14.20 6.56
C GLY A 187 21.24 -15.22 5.76
N LYS A 188 19.99 -15.50 6.14
CA LYS A 188 19.12 -16.38 5.37
C LYS A 188 18.64 -15.68 4.08
N PRO A 189 18.81 -16.32 2.91
CA PRO A 189 18.43 -15.70 1.64
C PRO A 189 16.92 -15.48 1.56
N GLY A 190 16.50 -14.29 1.11
CA GLY A 190 15.09 -13.96 0.93
C GLY A 190 14.32 -13.66 2.22
N VAL A 191 15.00 -13.54 3.36
CA VAL A 191 14.38 -13.08 4.62
C VAL A 191 14.50 -11.57 4.77
N GLU A 192 13.37 -10.90 5.02
CA GLU A 192 13.28 -9.45 5.20
C GLU A 192 12.56 -9.13 6.53
N LEU A 193 13.21 -8.37 7.41
CA LEU A 193 12.66 -8.00 8.73
C LEU A 193 12.50 -6.49 8.82
N TYR A 194 11.31 -6.02 9.19
CA TYR A 194 11.00 -4.60 9.31
C TYR A 194 10.48 -4.30 10.71
N THR A 195 11.01 -3.25 11.34
CA THR A 195 10.51 -2.73 12.63
C THR A 195 9.92 -1.33 12.42
N TYR A 196 8.76 -1.07 13.03
CA TYR A 196 8.01 0.18 12.89
C TYR A 196 8.01 0.96 14.21
N PRO A 197 8.81 2.05 14.32
CA PRO A 197 8.89 2.87 15.53
C PRO A 197 7.54 3.49 15.91
N GLY A 198 7.24 3.56 17.22
CA GLY A 198 6.01 4.16 17.73
C GLY A 198 4.73 3.35 17.49
N CYS A 199 4.83 2.17 16.87
CA CYS A 199 3.70 1.27 16.63
C CYS A 199 3.65 0.18 17.71
N ASP A 200 2.43 -0.17 18.14
CA ASP A 200 2.13 -1.28 19.06
C ASP A 200 1.47 -2.46 18.30
N HIS A 201 1.18 -3.55 19.01
CA HIS A 201 0.50 -4.73 18.49
C HIS A 201 -0.77 -4.36 17.73
N ALA A 202 -1.01 -5.05 16.61
CA ALA A 202 -2.13 -4.78 15.71
C ALA A 202 -2.10 -3.40 14.98
N PHE A 203 -0.93 -2.76 14.82
CA PHE A 203 -0.79 -1.48 14.09
C PHE A 203 -1.37 -1.48 12.67
N ALA A 204 -1.50 -2.66 12.03
CA ALA A 204 -2.06 -2.79 10.68
C ALA A 204 -3.58 -3.04 10.65
N SER A 205 -4.26 -3.10 11.80
CA SER A 205 -5.70 -3.38 11.88
C SER A 205 -6.52 -2.07 11.95
N ALA A 206 -7.08 -1.65 10.82
CA ALA A 206 -7.88 -0.41 10.71
C ALA A 206 -9.12 -0.34 11.63
N ALA A 207 -9.55 -1.48 12.16
CA ALA A 207 -10.68 -1.57 13.09
C ALA A 207 -10.29 -1.40 14.57
N ARG A 208 -9.03 -1.08 14.86
CA ARG A 208 -8.50 -1.00 16.23
C ARG A 208 -7.86 0.35 16.55
N PRO A 209 -7.86 0.77 17.83
CA PRO A 209 -7.21 2.01 18.26
C PRO A 209 -5.70 2.07 17.96
N GLN A 210 -5.02 0.92 17.89
CA GLN A 210 -3.59 0.83 17.61
C GLN A 210 -3.24 1.11 16.14
N TYR A 211 -4.24 1.25 15.25
CA TYR A 211 -4.01 1.44 13.83
C TYR A 211 -3.14 2.66 13.54
N ASP A 212 -1.96 2.41 12.98
CA ASP A 212 -1.09 3.45 12.45
C ASP A 212 -1.13 3.37 10.92
N LYS A 213 -1.90 4.29 10.30
CA LYS A 213 -2.11 4.28 8.84
C LYS A 213 -0.79 4.38 8.06
N PRO A 214 0.16 5.29 8.38
CA PRO A 214 1.44 5.35 7.68
C PRO A 214 2.24 4.04 7.71
N ALA A 215 2.43 3.45 8.90
CA ALA A 215 3.16 2.19 9.07
C ALA A 215 2.43 1.03 8.39
N ALA A 216 1.11 0.94 8.54
CA ALA A 216 0.29 -0.08 7.90
C ALA A 216 0.42 -0.04 6.37
N MET A 217 0.36 1.15 5.77
CA MET A 217 0.51 1.33 4.32
C MET A 217 1.93 1.03 3.84
N MET A 218 2.96 1.36 4.62
CA MET A 218 4.34 1.00 4.30
C MET A 218 4.57 -0.52 4.37
N ALA A 219 4.06 -1.17 5.41
CA ALA A 219 4.10 -2.62 5.56
C ALA A 219 3.34 -3.32 4.42
N TYR A 220 2.18 -2.80 4.05
CA TYR A 220 1.39 -3.30 2.91
C TYR A 220 2.14 -3.19 1.58
N SER A 221 2.76 -2.05 1.27
CA SER A 221 3.55 -1.86 0.04
C SER A 221 4.75 -2.83 -0.03
N ARG A 222 5.43 -3.07 1.10
CA ARG A 222 6.50 -4.08 1.22
C ARG A 222 5.97 -5.50 1.00
N THR A 223 4.82 -5.83 1.58
CA THR A 223 4.16 -7.12 1.37
C THR A 223 3.81 -7.33 -0.09
N LEU A 224 3.20 -6.34 -0.76
CA LEU A 224 2.93 -6.40 -2.19
C LEU A 224 4.20 -6.53 -3.03
N ALA A 225 5.31 -5.89 -2.64
CA ALA A 225 6.58 -6.04 -3.33
C ALA A 225 7.05 -7.50 -3.32
N MET A 226 6.97 -8.20 -2.18
CA MET A 226 7.30 -9.62 -2.10
C MET A 226 6.29 -10.47 -2.89
N LEU A 227 4.99 -10.27 -2.67
CA LEU A 227 3.95 -11.08 -3.32
C LEU A 227 4.03 -10.96 -4.84
N ARG A 228 4.15 -9.75 -5.40
CA ARG A 228 4.24 -9.53 -6.85
C ARG A 228 5.55 -10.07 -7.44
N ARG A 229 6.67 -9.95 -6.71
CA ARG A 229 7.97 -10.53 -7.10
C ARG A 229 7.93 -12.06 -7.17
N VAL A 230 7.22 -12.70 -6.24
CA VAL A 230 7.24 -14.16 -6.09
C VAL A 230 6.09 -14.84 -6.84
N LEU A 231 4.88 -14.30 -6.73
CA LEU A 231 3.62 -14.89 -7.20
C LEU A 231 3.07 -14.21 -8.46
N GLY A 232 3.36 -12.92 -8.66
CA GLY A 232 2.58 -12.04 -9.53
C GLY A 232 1.22 -11.67 -8.88
N PRO A 233 0.28 -11.07 -9.64
CA PRO A 233 0.48 -10.56 -10.99
C PRO A 233 1.44 -9.36 -11.00
N ILE A 234 2.08 -9.14 -12.14
CA ILE A 234 2.91 -7.95 -12.38
C ILE A 234 2.11 -7.05 -13.32
N TYR A 235 1.77 -5.85 -12.84
CA TYR A 235 1.06 -4.86 -13.62
C TYR A 235 2.04 -3.91 -14.30
N ASP A 236 1.76 -3.55 -15.56
CA ASP A 236 2.47 -2.47 -16.24
C ASP A 236 1.88 -1.12 -15.78
N PHE A 237 2.36 -0.65 -14.63
CA PHE A 237 1.92 0.63 -14.08
C PHE A 237 2.30 1.82 -14.94
N ASN A 238 3.32 1.71 -15.78
CA ASN A 238 3.64 2.76 -16.73
C ASN A 238 2.53 2.90 -17.77
N ALA A 239 2.11 1.78 -18.38
CA ALA A 239 1.03 1.77 -19.35
C ALA A 239 -0.31 2.20 -18.75
N LEU A 240 -0.64 1.72 -17.54
CA LEU A 240 -1.88 2.10 -16.84
C LEU A 240 -1.92 3.61 -16.51
N TRP A 241 -0.77 4.18 -16.13
CA TRP A 241 -0.67 5.61 -15.88
C TRP A 241 -0.78 6.43 -17.18
N GLU A 242 -0.12 5.98 -18.26
CA GLU A 242 -0.23 6.63 -19.57
C GLU A 242 -1.67 6.62 -20.12
N GLU A 243 -2.39 5.52 -19.95
CA GLU A 243 -3.81 5.41 -20.30
C GLU A 243 -4.67 6.40 -19.50
N HIS A 244 -4.45 6.48 -18.18
CA HIS A 244 -5.16 7.44 -17.33
C HIS A 244 -4.92 8.88 -17.77
N CYS A 245 -3.65 9.30 -17.94
CA CYS A 245 -3.29 10.63 -18.41
C CYS A 245 -3.85 10.93 -19.81
N TYR A 246 -3.89 9.94 -20.70
CA TYR A 246 -4.48 10.12 -22.02
C TYR A 246 -5.96 10.54 -21.92
N HIS A 247 -6.72 9.93 -21.00
CA HIS A 247 -8.11 10.32 -20.78
C HIS A 247 -8.27 11.70 -20.14
N GLU A 248 -7.39 12.06 -19.21
CA GLU A 248 -7.44 13.38 -18.54
C GLU A 248 -7.06 14.54 -19.46
N PHE A 249 -5.98 14.37 -20.24
CA PHE A 249 -5.35 15.48 -20.97
C PHE A 249 -5.62 15.49 -22.47
N VAL A 250 -5.81 14.29 -23.08
CA VAL A 250 -6.01 14.16 -24.54
C VAL A 250 -7.49 14.06 -24.88
N THR A 251 -8.21 13.05 -24.37
CA THR A 251 -9.66 12.96 -24.63
C THR A 251 -10.47 13.92 -23.79
N ARG A 252 -9.92 14.34 -22.63
CA ARG A 252 -10.54 15.27 -21.67
C ARG A 252 -11.95 14.85 -21.31
N ASN A 253 -12.15 13.54 -21.09
CA ASN A 253 -13.46 12.95 -20.87
C ASN A 253 -13.52 12.22 -19.53
N PRO A 254 -14.18 12.78 -18.51
CA PRO A 254 -14.33 12.14 -17.21
C PRO A 254 -14.99 10.75 -17.27
N HIS A 255 -15.82 10.48 -18.30
CA HIS A 255 -16.43 9.17 -18.47
C HIS A 255 -15.41 8.08 -18.85
N ASP A 256 -14.28 8.46 -19.44
CA ASP A 256 -13.20 7.54 -19.78
C ASP A 256 -12.14 7.48 -18.66
N VAL A 257 -11.98 8.55 -17.87
CA VAL A 257 -11.08 8.60 -16.71
C VAL A 257 -11.58 7.69 -15.58
N MET A 258 -12.83 7.86 -15.14
CA MET A 258 -13.33 7.18 -13.93
C MET A 258 -13.23 5.64 -13.97
N PRO A 259 -13.44 4.93 -15.10
CA PRO A 259 -13.27 3.48 -15.18
C PRO A 259 -11.85 2.97 -14.87
N THR A 260 -10.82 3.77 -15.10
CA THR A 260 -9.41 3.44 -14.80
C THR A 260 -9.11 3.43 -13.30
N MET A 261 -10.01 3.96 -12.48
CA MET A 261 -9.86 4.07 -11.04
C MET A 261 -10.65 3.00 -10.29
N VAL A 262 -10.29 2.78 -9.02
CA VAL A 262 -11.05 1.95 -8.09
C VAL A 262 -12.42 2.56 -7.80
N ALA A 263 -13.32 1.80 -7.16
CA ALA A 263 -14.68 2.26 -6.85
C ALA A 263 -14.74 3.42 -5.85
N GLN A 264 -13.73 3.56 -4.99
CA GLN A 264 -13.61 4.65 -4.01
C GLN A 264 -12.23 5.32 -4.15
N PRO A 265 -12.01 6.07 -5.25
CA PRO A 265 -10.74 6.73 -5.52
C PRO A 265 -10.63 8.03 -4.72
N TYR A 266 -9.43 8.61 -4.63
CA TYR A 266 -9.30 10.03 -4.28
C TYR A 266 -8.08 10.70 -4.90
N VAL A 267 -8.20 12.00 -5.13
CA VAL A 267 -7.09 12.85 -5.59
C VAL A 267 -6.93 13.99 -4.60
N ASN A 268 -5.69 14.32 -4.26
CA ASN A 268 -5.38 15.47 -3.42
C ASN A 268 -4.18 16.25 -3.99
N HIS A 269 -4.47 17.45 -4.48
CA HIS A 269 -3.48 18.45 -4.79
C HIS A 269 -3.01 19.10 -3.49
N ILE A 270 -1.82 18.74 -3.03
CA ILE A 270 -1.36 18.97 -1.67
C ILE A 270 -1.36 20.46 -1.28
N PRO A 271 -0.86 21.39 -2.11
CA PRO A 271 -0.76 22.79 -1.70
C PRO A 271 -2.09 23.52 -1.61
N THR A 272 -3.13 23.05 -2.30
CA THR A 272 -4.45 23.71 -2.36
C THR A 272 -5.59 22.88 -1.77
N MET A 273 -5.32 21.62 -1.40
CA MET A 273 -6.30 20.64 -0.95
C MET A 273 -7.49 20.47 -1.92
N THR A 274 -7.26 20.67 -3.22
CA THR A 274 -8.28 20.46 -4.25
C THR A 274 -8.26 19.02 -4.75
N GLY A 275 -9.39 18.53 -5.24
CA GLY A 275 -9.56 17.16 -5.69
C GLY A 275 -10.94 16.63 -5.30
N GLY A 276 -11.00 15.33 -4.99
CA GLY A 276 -12.24 14.68 -4.57
C GLY A 276 -11.97 13.34 -3.91
N VAL A 277 -12.87 12.92 -3.02
CA VAL A 277 -12.83 11.63 -2.31
C VAL A 277 -14.10 10.85 -2.62
N GLY A 278 -13.94 9.62 -3.11
CA GLY A 278 -15.03 8.80 -3.60
C GLY A 278 -15.40 9.14 -5.05
N HIS A 279 -16.09 8.19 -5.69
CA HIS A 279 -16.36 8.23 -7.12
C HIS A 279 -17.09 9.51 -7.56
N ASP A 280 -18.17 9.88 -6.86
CA ASP A 280 -19.05 10.96 -7.30
C ASP A 280 -18.43 12.35 -7.12
N GLU A 281 -17.77 12.58 -5.98
CA GLU A 281 -17.06 13.83 -5.71
C GLU A 281 -15.88 14.01 -6.67
N LEU A 282 -15.10 12.95 -6.91
CA LEU A 282 -13.98 13.02 -7.84
C LEU A 282 -14.44 13.21 -9.28
N LYS A 283 -15.50 12.51 -9.72
CA LYS A 283 -16.08 12.71 -11.04
C LYS A 283 -16.58 14.15 -11.22
N ARG A 284 -17.23 14.72 -10.20
CA ARG A 284 -17.68 16.12 -10.22
C ARG A 284 -16.49 17.07 -10.34
N PHE A 285 -15.43 16.84 -9.56
CA PHE A 285 -14.19 17.59 -9.64
C PHE A 285 -13.58 17.54 -11.05
N TYR A 286 -13.41 16.35 -11.62
CA TYR A 286 -12.85 16.21 -12.97
C TYR A 286 -13.68 16.91 -14.02
N THR A 287 -15.01 16.76 -13.97
CA THR A 287 -15.93 17.34 -14.96
C THR A 287 -15.92 18.86 -14.95
N HIS A 288 -15.87 19.48 -13.77
CA HIS A 288 -16.13 20.92 -13.64
C HIS A 288 -14.90 21.76 -13.29
N HIS A 289 -13.83 21.18 -12.74
CA HIS A 289 -12.72 21.93 -12.16
C HIS A 289 -11.33 21.52 -12.67
N PHE A 290 -11.20 20.44 -13.45
CA PHE A 290 -9.89 19.92 -13.87
C PHE A 290 -9.73 19.82 -15.39
N VAL A 291 -10.36 18.84 -16.05
CA VAL A 291 -10.02 18.44 -17.43
C VAL A 291 -10.23 19.55 -18.48
N HIS A 292 -11.13 20.49 -18.21
CA HIS A 292 -11.45 21.62 -19.10
C HIS A 292 -10.88 22.97 -18.63
N SER A 293 -10.31 23.03 -17.44
CA SER A 293 -9.84 24.28 -16.81
C SER A 293 -8.40 24.64 -17.20
N ASN A 294 -7.66 23.70 -17.79
CA ASN A 294 -6.27 23.93 -18.16
C ASN A 294 -6.14 24.90 -19.36
N PRO A 295 -5.21 25.89 -19.29
CA PRO A 295 -4.86 26.73 -20.42
C PRO A 295 -4.48 25.94 -21.69
N ALA A 296 -4.65 26.57 -22.85
CA ALA A 296 -4.36 25.93 -24.13
C ALA A 296 -2.86 25.67 -24.36
N ASP A 297 -2.00 26.50 -23.75
CA ASP A 297 -0.54 26.40 -23.82
C ASP A 297 0.07 25.52 -22.72
N THR A 298 -0.77 24.82 -21.94
CA THR A 298 -0.32 23.90 -20.89
C THR A 298 0.59 22.83 -21.47
N ARG A 299 1.79 22.71 -20.90
CA ARG A 299 2.77 21.69 -21.23
C ARG A 299 3.30 21.04 -19.97
N LEU A 300 3.47 19.72 -20.03
CA LEU A 300 4.15 18.91 -19.02
C LEU A 300 5.49 18.51 -19.60
N ILE A 301 6.59 18.86 -18.93
CA ILE A 301 7.94 18.44 -19.30
C ILE A 301 8.36 17.33 -18.33
N PRO A 302 8.40 16.06 -18.77
CA PRO A 302 8.81 14.95 -17.91
C PRO A 302 10.28 15.12 -17.46
N ILE A 303 10.56 14.84 -16.19
CA ILE A 303 11.90 14.88 -15.61
C ILE A 303 12.35 13.48 -15.22
N SER A 304 11.56 12.78 -14.42
CA SER A 304 11.86 11.43 -13.99
C SER A 304 10.58 10.66 -13.65
N ARG A 305 10.66 9.32 -13.74
CA ARG A 305 9.58 8.41 -13.35
C ARG A 305 10.14 7.22 -12.61
N THR A 306 9.61 6.95 -11.42
CA THR A 306 9.97 5.79 -10.60
C THR A 306 8.77 4.86 -10.45
N ILE A 307 8.94 3.60 -10.84
CA ILE A 307 7.89 2.57 -10.72
C ILE A 307 8.17 1.70 -9.50
N GLY A 308 7.23 1.69 -8.55
CA GLY A 308 7.26 0.88 -7.34
C GLY A 308 6.39 -0.38 -7.44
N SER A 309 6.26 -1.10 -6.33
CA SER A 309 5.42 -2.31 -6.25
C SER A 309 3.93 -2.02 -6.29
N ASP A 310 3.50 -0.83 -5.90
CA ASP A 310 2.09 -0.41 -5.80
C ASP A 310 1.85 1.02 -6.28
N ARG A 311 2.86 1.69 -6.86
CA ARG A 311 2.79 3.12 -7.18
C ARG A 311 3.72 3.55 -8.30
N VAL A 312 3.41 4.71 -8.86
CA VAL A 312 4.30 5.51 -9.73
C VAL A 312 4.59 6.82 -9.02
N VAL A 313 5.85 7.26 -9.08
CA VAL A 313 6.26 8.62 -8.71
C VAL A 313 6.72 9.31 -9.98
N ASP A 314 5.98 10.33 -10.40
CA ASP A 314 6.23 11.09 -11.63
C ASP A 314 6.68 12.50 -11.27
N GLU A 315 7.83 12.91 -11.80
CA GLU A 315 8.40 14.24 -11.62
C GLU A 315 8.37 14.95 -12.97
N PHE A 316 7.76 16.14 -13.01
CA PHE A 316 7.61 16.90 -14.25
C PHE A 316 7.54 18.40 -13.97
N ILE A 317 7.79 19.23 -14.97
CA ILE A 317 7.55 20.67 -14.90
C ILE A 317 6.23 20.99 -15.56
N PHE A 318 5.30 21.56 -14.79
CA PHE A 318 4.07 22.12 -15.30
C PHE A 318 4.31 23.55 -15.78
N CYS A 319 3.92 23.83 -17.02
CA CYS A 319 4.11 25.12 -17.66
C CYS A 319 2.80 25.60 -18.25
N CYS A 320 2.36 26.82 -17.96
CA CYS A 320 1.27 27.46 -18.70
C CYS A 320 1.24 28.98 -18.50
N THR A 321 0.40 29.66 -19.29
CA THR A 321 0.02 31.04 -19.03
C THR A 321 -1.25 31.08 -18.19
N HIS A 322 -1.28 31.89 -17.12
CA HIS A 322 -2.48 32.09 -16.31
C HIS A 322 -3.49 33.03 -17.01
N ASP A 323 -4.06 32.55 -18.13
CA ASP A 323 -4.98 33.27 -19.03
C ASP A 323 -6.48 33.03 -18.74
N ARG A 324 -6.76 32.10 -17.83
CA ARG A 324 -8.08 31.73 -17.32
C ARG A 324 -7.96 31.29 -15.86
N GLU A 325 -9.09 31.17 -15.19
CA GLU A 325 -9.14 30.60 -13.85
C GLU A 325 -8.75 29.10 -13.89
N ILE A 326 -7.91 28.68 -12.95
CA ILE A 326 -7.41 27.30 -12.81
C ILE A 326 -7.72 26.82 -11.40
N ASP A 327 -9.00 26.53 -11.13
CA ASP A 327 -9.52 26.24 -9.78
C ASP A 327 -8.69 25.24 -8.97
N TRP A 328 -8.20 24.18 -9.62
CA TRP A 328 -7.45 23.14 -8.92
C TRP A 328 -6.07 23.61 -8.44
N LEU A 329 -5.43 24.54 -9.17
CA LEU A 329 -4.06 25.02 -8.94
C LEU A 329 -4.02 26.38 -8.22
N LEU A 330 -4.93 27.28 -8.60
CA LEU A 330 -4.98 28.69 -8.19
C LEU A 330 -6.42 29.09 -7.80
N PRO A 331 -7.04 28.41 -6.82
CA PRO A 331 -8.45 28.62 -6.49
C PRO A 331 -8.75 30.08 -6.15
N GLY A 332 -9.71 30.68 -6.87
CA GLY A 332 -10.19 32.04 -6.63
C GLY A 332 -9.28 33.17 -7.14
N LEU A 333 -8.23 32.87 -7.90
CA LEU A 333 -7.39 33.91 -8.51
C LEU A 333 -7.82 34.21 -9.95
N ALA A 334 -8.03 35.50 -10.22
CA ALA A 334 -8.36 35.97 -11.56
C ALA A 334 -7.15 35.81 -12.52
N PRO A 335 -7.40 35.63 -13.82
CA PRO A 335 -6.34 35.53 -14.83
C PRO A 335 -5.38 36.72 -14.78
N THR A 336 -4.09 36.43 -14.74
CA THR A 336 -3.04 37.46 -14.68
C THR A 336 -2.33 37.68 -16.03
N GLY A 337 -2.52 36.75 -16.97
CA GLY A 337 -1.83 36.73 -18.26
C GLY A 337 -0.33 36.42 -18.17
N LYS A 338 0.18 36.08 -16.98
CA LYS A 338 1.60 35.77 -16.78
C LYS A 338 1.86 34.29 -16.98
N TYR A 339 3.01 34.02 -17.61
CA TYR A 339 3.56 32.68 -17.76
C TYR A 339 4.26 32.23 -16.48
N PHE A 340 4.09 30.97 -16.11
CA PHE A 340 4.82 30.36 -15.00
C PHE A 340 5.25 28.92 -15.33
N GLU A 341 6.31 28.49 -14.65
CA GLU A 341 6.78 27.10 -14.64
C GLU A 341 6.98 26.66 -13.20
N VAL A 342 6.56 25.44 -12.88
CA VAL A 342 6.71 24.89 -11.53
C VAL A 342 7.01 23.40 -11.59
N PRO A 343 8.07 22.93 -10.89
CA PRO A 343 8.26 21.49 -10.66
C PRO A 343 7.09 20.92 -9.88
N MET A 344 6.58 19.79 -10.35
CA MET A 344 5.54 19.00 -9.71
C MET A 344 6.02 17.58 -9.47
N LEU A 345 5.56 17.01 -8.36
CA LEU A 345 5.73 15.59 -8.04
C LEU A 345 4.34 14.97 -7.86
N ALA A 346 4.01 13.95 -8.64
CA ALA A 346 2.80 13.16 -8.47
C ALA A 346 3.15 11.78 -7.91
N VAL A 347 2.49 11.38 -6.83
CA VAL A 347 2.56 10.03 -6.26
C VAL A 347 1.22 9.34 -6.52
N ILE A 348 1.22 8.38 -7.45
CA ILE A 348 0.05 7.68 -7.94
C ILE A 348 0.08 6.26 -7.39
N CYS A 349 -0.87 5.89 -6.54
CA CYS A 349 -0.96 4.52 -6.03
C CYS A 349 -2.03 3.72 -6.76
N PHE A 350 -1.81 2.42 -6.86
CA PHE A 350 -2.69 1.48 -7.54
C PHE A 350 -3.19 0.41 -6.57
N ARG A 351 -4.33 -0.21 -6.91
CA ARG A 351 -4.75 -1.51 -6.40
C ARG A 351 -5.08 -2.39 -7.59
N GLY A 352 -4.35 -3.49 -7.74
CA GLY A 352 -4.40 -4.27 -8.96
C GLY A 352 -4.07 -3.43 -10.18
N ALA A 353 -4.93 -3.49 -11.21
CA ALA A 353 -4.82 -2.71 -12.44
C ALA A 353 -5.44 -1.31 -12.37
N LYS A 354 -5.94 -0.86 -11.20
CA LYS A 354 -6.72 0.37 -11.08
C LYS A 354 -6.03 1.43 -10.23
N LEU A 355 -6.17 2.68 -10.62
CA LEU A 355 -5.71 3.82 -9.84
C LEU A 355 -6.51 3.92 -8.54
N TYR A 356 -5.83 3.95 -7.40
CA TYR A 356 -6.44 4.14 -6.10
C TYR A 356 -6.44 5.61 -5.69
N ASN A 357 -5.27 6.24 -5.71
CA ASN A 357 -5.15 7.62 -5.30
C ASN A 357 -3.99 8.36 -5.95
N GLU A 358 -4.05 9.68 -5.84
CA GLU A 358 -3.01 10.59 -6.28
C GLU A 358 -2.73 11.65 -5.24
N HIS A 359 -1.44 11.91 -5.00
CA HIS A 359 -0.96 13.07 -4.27
C HIS A 359 -0.05 13.89 -5.18
N ILE A 360 -0.44 15.13 -5.45
CA ILE A 360 0.29 16.02 -6.36
C ILE A 360 0.85 17.20 -5.56
N TYR A 361 2.16 17.37 -5.59
CA TYR A 361 2.91 18.36 -4.84
C TYR A 361 3.52 19.39 -5.78
N TRP A 362 3.57 20.64 -5.33
CA TRP A 362 4.35 21.71 -5.94
C TRP A 362 4.59 22.83 -4.91
N ASP A 363 5.47 23.77 -5.24
CA ASP A 363 5.68 24.98 -4.42
C ASP A 363 4.69 26.08 -4.81
N GLN A 364 3.62 26.23 -4.03
CA GLN A 364 2.59 27.23 -4.28
C GLN A 364 3.11 28.67 -4.14
N ALA A 365 4.09 28.94 -3.27
CA ALA A 365 4.65 30.28 -3.13
C ALA A 365 5.38 30.70 -4.41
N SER A 366 6.15 29.79 -5.02
CA SER A 366 6.78 30.05 -6.31
C SER A 366 5.79 30.29 -7.44
N VAL A 367 4.64 29.60 -7.48
CA VAL A 367 3.58 29.87 -8.48
C VAL A 367 2.98 31.26 -8.24
N LEU A 368 2.56 31.57 -7.01
CA LEU A 368 1.93 32.84 -6.64
C LEU A 368 2.84 34.04 -6.93
N ALA A 369 4.15 33.93 -6.69
CA ALA A 369 5.11 34.97 -7.00
C ALA A 369 5.25 35.19 -8.51
N GLN A 370 5.32 34.10 -9.30
CA GLN A 370 5.43 34.18 -10.77
C GLN A 370 4.22 34.88 -11.40
N ILE A 371 3.00 34.61 -10.91
CA ILE A 371 1.79 35.29 -11.37
C ILE A 371 1.60 36.68 -10.73
N GLY A 372 2.44 37.06 -9.77
CA GLY A 372 2.39 38.34 -9.05
C GLY A 372 1.21 38.48 -8.10
N ALA A 373 0.70 37.37 -7.56
CA ALA A 373 -0.27 37.37 -6.48
C ALA A 373 0.39 37.69 -5.12
N ILE A 374 1.71 37.49 -4.99
CA ILE A 374 2.51 37.88 -3.83
C ILE A 374 3.78 38.62 -4.26
N ASP A 375 4.28 39.51 -3.41
CA ASP A 375 5.60 40.12 -3.56
C ASP A 375 6.68 39.19 -2.95
N PRO A 376 7.61 38.65 -3.76
CA PRO A 376 8.65 37.76 -3.25
C PRO A 376 9.78 38.52 -2.51
N THR A 377 9.77 39.85 -2.48
CA THR A 377 10.84 40.66 -1.87
C THR A 377 11.02 40.31 -0.39
N GLY A 378 12.23 39.90 -0.03
CA GLY A 378 12.57 39.52 1.34
C GLY A 378 12.14 38.10 1.75
N LEU A 379 11.52 37.34 0.84
CA LEU A 379 11.11 35.95 1.07
C LEU A 379 12.07 34.97 0.37
N PRO A 380 12.32 33.77 0.94
CA PRO A 380 13.17 32.75 0.32
C PRO A 380 12.41 31.98 -0.77
N ILE A 381 11.93 32.68 -1.80
CA ILE A 381 11.14 32.10 -2.91
C ILE A 381 11.99 32.06 -4.18
N ALA A 382 12.14 30.88 -4.77
CA ALA A 382 12.93 30.69 -5.99
C ALA A 382 12.15 31.10 -7.26
N GLY A 383 10.83 30.93 -7.26
CA GLY A 383 10.00 31.19 -8.44
C GLY A 383 10.39 30.27 -9.61
N ILE A 384 10.42 30.83 -10.82
CA ILE A 384 10.71 30.10 -12.05
C ILE A 384 12.12 29.47 -12.07
N ALA A 385 13.06 30.01 -11.29
CA ALA A 385 14.43 29.50 -11.24
C ALA A 385 14.50 28.04 -10.75
N SER A 386 13.52 27.59 -9.95
CA SER A 386 13.41 26.20 -9.51
C SER A 386 13.25 25.23 -10.70
N ALA A 387 12.33 25.53 -11.61
CA ALA A 387 12.10 24.77 -12.84
C ALA A 387 13.35 24.77 -13.75
N LYS A 388 14.01 25.93 -13.89
CA LYS A 388 15.23 26.03 -14.71
C LYS A 388 16.38 25.20 -14.14
N LYS A 389 16.61 25.27 -12.83
CA LYS A 389 17.66 24.51 -12.13
C LYS A 389 17.45 23.00 -12.20
N LEU A 390 16.19 22.54 -12.27
CA LEU A 390 15.86 21.14 -12.43
C LEU A 390 16.26 20.59 -13.82
N LEU A 391 16.23 21.44 -14.85
CA LEU A 391 16.65 21.08 -16.21
C LEU A 391 18.14 21.31 -16.49
N ASP A 392 18.79 22.18 -15.72
CA ASP A 392 20.18 22.56 -15.91
C ASP A 392 20.89 22.64 -14.55
N GLU A 393 21.62 21.58 -14.23
CA GLU A 393 22.38 21.46 -12.99
C GLU A 393 23.55 22.46 -12.91
N THR A 394 23.90 23.14 -14.01
CA THR A 394 25.01 24.12 -14.03
C THR A 394 24.61 25.49 -13.48
N LEU A 395 23.31 25.78 -13.37
CA LEU A 395 22.81 27.05 -12.82
C LEU A 395 23.26 27.25 -11.34
N PRO A 396 23.49 28.48 -10.87
CA PRO A 396 23.99 28.70 -9.51
C PRO A 396 23.06 28.16 -8.41
N SER A 397 23.64 27.52 -7.39
CA SER A 397 22.94 27.14 -6.14
C SER A 397 23.16 28.20 -5.05
N ASN A 398 22.38 28.12 -3.97
CA ASN A 398 22.58 28.89 -2.74
C ASN A 398 22.40 30.43 -2.86
N THR A 399 21.80 30.91 -3.95
CA THR A 399 21.51 32.35 -4.16
C THR A 399 20.55 32.92 -3.13
N LEU A 400 19.71 32.08 -2.52
CA LEU A 400 18.79 32.43 -1.43
C LEU A 400 19.38 32.18 -0.03
N MET A 401 20.65 31.79 0.08
CA MET A 401 21.34 31.57 1.36
C MET A 401 22.35 32.70 1.63
N PRO A 402 21.99 33.75 2.38
CA PRO A 402 22.91 34.87 2.68
C PRO A 402 24.20 34.42 3.36
N ALA A 403 24.13 33.35 4.16
CA ALA A 403 25.28 32.80 4.87
C ALA A 403 26.21 31.93 4.00
N TRP A 404 25.88 31.67 2.72
CA TRP A 404 26.66 30.75 1.88
C TRP A 404 28.14 31.15 1.79
N GLN A 405 28.41 32.44 1.56
CA GLN A 405 29.78 32.97 1.49
C GLN A 405 30.56 32.82 2.80
N THR A 406 29.87 32.74 3.94
CA THR A 406 30.54 32.57 5.25
C THR A 406 31.18 31.20 5.45
N SER A 407 30.91 30.25 4.54
CA SER A 407 31.51 28.92 4.55
C SER A 407 32.81 28.84 3.75
N GLU A 408 33.13 29.87 2.96
CA GLU A 408 34.31 29.87 2.10
C GLU A 408 35.61 29.73 2.92
N GLY A 409 36.43 28.74 2.57
CA GLY A 409 37.70 28.45 3.25
C GLY A 409 37.61 27.75 4.61
N LYS A 410 36.41 27.38 5.08
CA LYS A 410 36.28 26.54 6.29
C LYS A 410 36.70 25.08 5.99
N PRO A 411 37.30 24.37 6.97
CA PRO A 411 37.67 22.96 6.80
C PRO A 411 36.41 22.08 6.63
N PHE A 412 36.56 21.02 5.82
CA PHE A 412 35.53 20.00 5.59
C PHE A 412 35.50 18.94 6.69
#